data_AF-A0A975FYM0-F1
#
_entry.id   AF-A0A975FYM0-F1
#
_cell.length_a   1.000
_cell.length_b   1.000
_cell.length_c   1.000
_cell.angle_alpha   90.00
_cell.angle_beta   90.00
_cell.angle_gamma   90.00
#
_symmetry.space_group_name_H-M   'P 1'
#
loop_
_entity.id
_entity.type
_entity.pdbx_description
1 polymer ?
#
loop_
_entity_poly.entity_id
_entity_poly.type
_entity_poly.pdbx_seq_one_letter_code
_entity_poly.pdbx_strand_id
1 'polypeptide(L)'
;MADEIIGMVMKGLLLAISLLLIAAYPAQVHAGEEGPSCPVVHGRLFVANGTPSIRIWKIGTRRILGVVSPDDHDSEHPSVFAKEVWALIDGHQFHREVYGDFLVCPVTRSRPGWMQMVTLLRGFNLVVRDLPDAKSAPEQ
;
A
#
# COMPACT_ATOMS: atom_id res chain seq x y z
N MET A 1 41.74 24.37 49.37
CA MET A 1 41.84 25.05 48.06
C MET A 1 41.65 24.09 46.88
N ALA A 2 42.03 22.80 46.97
CA ALA A 2 41.82 21.82 45.91
C ALA A 2 40.34 21.38 45.72
N ASP A 3 39.56 21.30 46.80
CA ASP A 3 38.17 20.80 46.74
C ASP A 3 37.20 21.73 45.99
N GLU A 4 37.41 23.05 46.03
CA GLU A 4 36.60 24.00 45.26
C GLU A 4 36.87 23.92 43.76
N ILE A 5 38.12 23.67 43.37
CA ILE A 5 38.53 23.54 41.97
C ILE A 5 37.91 22.28 41.36
N ILE A 6 37.92 21.17 42.10
CA ILE A 6 37.30 19.90 41.66
C ILE A 6 35.78 20.06 41.48
N GLY A 7 35.11 20.74 42.43
CA GLY A 7 33.68 21.01 42.34
C GLY A 7 33.28 21.88 41.15
N MET A 8 34.10 22.88 40.82
CA MET A 8 33.84 23.79 39.69
C MET A 8 34.07 23.10 38.33
N VAL A 9 35.10 22.26 38.22
CA VAL A 9 35.37 21.45 37.02
C VAL A 9 34.27 20.41 36.80
N MET A 10 33.80 19.75 37.86
CA MET A 10 32.75 18.73 37.76
C MET A 10 31.38 19.33 37.39
N LYS A 11 31.02 20.49 37.95
CA LYS A 11 29.78 21.21 37.57
C LYS A 11 29.83 21.72 36.13
N GLY A 12 30.98 22.25 35.69
CA GLY A 12 31.17 22.69 34.30
C GLY A 12 31.07 21.55 33.29
N LEU A 13 31.66 20.39 33.62
CA LEU A 13 31.59 19.19 32.79
C LEU A 13 30.16 18.63 32.71
N LEU A 14 29.42 18.60 33.82
CA LEU A 14 28.02 18.15 33.84
C LEU A 14 27.10 19.06 33.02
N LEU A 15 27.31 20.37 33.05
CA LEU A 15 26.57 21.34 32.23
C LEU A 15 26.91 21.19 30.73
N ALA A 16 28.17 20.96 30.38
CA ALA A 16 28.57 20.77 28.99
C ALA A 16 28.01 19.47 28.39
N ILE A 17 27.98 18.38 29.17
CA ILE A 17 27.39 17.10 28.74
C ILE A 17 25.88 17.22 28.52
N SER A 18 25.17 17.97 29.37
CA SER A 18 23.73 18.17 29.21
C SER A 18 23.37 19.04 28.00
N LEU A 19 24.20 20.03 27.63
CA LEU A 19 24.01 20.79 26.38
C LEU A 19 24.29 19.96 25.12
N LEU A 20 25.29 19.07 25.14
CA LEU A 20 25.60 18.20 24.00
C LEU A 20 24.51 17.15 23.72
N LEU A 21 23.77 16.72 24.75
CA LEU A 21 22.67 15.77 24.58
C LEU A 21 21.45 16.38 23.88
N ILE A 22 21.22 17.69 23.96
CA ILE A 22 20.05 18.33 23.33
C ILE A 22 20.27 18.49 21.81
N ALA A 23 21.51 18.75 21.37
CA ALA A 23 21.83 18.95 19.95
C ALA A 23 21.82 17.66 19.10
N ALA A 24 21.80 16.48 19.74
CA ALA A 24 21.79 15.18 19.07
C ALA A 24 20.39 14.58 18.91
N TYR A 25 19.32 15.26 19.36
CA TYR A 25 17.98 14.76 19.09
C TYR A 25 17.65 14.93 17.61
N PRO A 26 17.48 13.82 16.85
CA PRO A 26 16.96 13.93 15.50
C PRO A 26 15.60 14.63 15.58
N ALA A 27 15.37 15.60 14.69
CA ALA A 27 14.08 16.23 14.52
C ALA A 27 13.01 15.13 14.44
N GLN A 28 12.15 15.04 15.45
CA GLN A 28 11.01 14.15 15.42
C GLN A 28 10.08 14.67 14.32
N VAL A 29 10.17 14.04 13.15
CA VAL A 29 9.20 14.19 12.08
C VAL A 29 7.88 13.72 12.68
N HIS A 30 7.08 14.68 13.12
CA HIS A 30 5.70 14.44 13.46
C HIS A 30 5.04 14.03 12.15
N ALA A 31 4.92 12.72 11.94
CA ALA A 31 4.06 12.18 10.92
C ALA A 31 2.68 12.73 11.23
N GLY A 32 2.25 13.67 10.39
CA GLY A 32 0.95 14.28 10.47
C GLY A 32 -0.10 13.18 10.61
N GLU A 33 -1.05 13.45 11.48
CA GLU A 33 -2.33 12.78 11.53
C GLU A 33 -2.99 12.88 10.15
N GLU A 34 -2.76 11.88 9.31
CA GLU A 34 -3.41 11.74 8.01
C GLU A 34 -4.22 10.45 8.06
N GLY A 35 -5.40 10.46 7.42
CA GLY A 35 -6.15 9.23 7.16
C GLY A 35 -5.28 8.16 6.49
N PRO A 36 -5.80 6.95 6.26
CA PRO A 36 -5.00 5.89 5.62
C PRO A 36 -4.43 6.43 4.30
N SER A 37 -3.11 6.64 4.26
CA SER A 37 -2.45 7.06 3.04
C SER A 37 -2.73 6.01 1.97
N CYS A 38 -2.98 6.46 0.74
CA CYS A 38 -3.27 5.57 -0.37
C CYS A 38 -1.96 5.21 -1.07
N PRO A 39 -1.37 4.02 -0.82
CA PRO A 39 -0.11 3.65 -1.45
C PRO A 39 -0.28 3.31 -2.93
N VAL A 40 0.82 3.45 -3.67
CA VAL A 40 0.98 2.81 -4.97
C VAL A 40 1.43 1.36 -4.76
N VAL A 41 0.73 0.42 -5.39
CA VAL A 41 1.02 -1.01 -5.33
C VAL A 41 1.35 -1.52 -6.72
N HIS A 42 2.58 -2.02 -6.88
CA HIS A 42 2.95 -2.81 -8.06
C HIS A 42 2.26 -4.17 -7.99
N GLY A 43 1.46 -4.50 -9.00
CA GLY A 43 0.58 -5.65 -8.92
C GLY A 43 0.09 -6.20 -10.25
N ARG A 44 -0.68 -7.27 -10.12
CA ARG A 44 -1.45 -7.90 -11.19
C ARG A 44 -2.93 -7.85 -10.83
N LEU A 45 -3.70 -7.10 -11.59
CA LEU A 45 -5.14 -7.06 -11.52
C LEU A 45 -5.75 -8.21 -12.34
N PHE A 46 -6.71 -8.90 -11.76
CA PHE A 46 -7.41 -10.02 -12.39
C PHE A 46 -8.84 -10.12 -11.82
N VAL A 47 -9.71 -10.81 -12.56
CA VAL A 47 -11.08 -11.09 -12.13
C VAL A 47 -11.19 -12.54 -11.70
N ALA A 48 -11.84 -12.79 -10.57
CA ALA A 48 -12.06 -14.12 -10.02
C ALA A 48 -13.46 -14.23 -9.40
N ASN A 49 -13.93 -15.46 -9.20
CA ASN A 49 -15.22 -15.71 -8.58
C ASN A 49 -15.23 -15.34 -7.09
N GLY A 50 -16.38 -14.83 -6.64
CA GLY A 50 -16.65 -14.45 -5.24
C GLY A 50 -16.38 -12.97 -4.96
N THR A 51 -16.98 -12.44 -3.92
CA THR A 51 -16.98 -11.02 -3.53
C THR A 51 -15.73 -10.67 -2.72
N PRO A 52 -14.86 -9.73 -3.14
CA PRO A 52 -14.90 -8.96 -4.38
C PRO A 52 -14.32 -9.72 -5.58
N SER A 53 -14.93 -9.52 -6.74
CA SER A 53 -14.54 -10.21 -7.98
C SER A 53 -13.23 -9.67 -8.55
N ILE A 54 -13.00 -8.37 -8.40
CA ILE A 54 -11.81 -7.68 -8.90
C ILE A 54 -10.73 -7.72 -7.83
N ARG A 55 -9.56 -8.20 -8.20
CA ARG A 55 -8.47 -8.46 -7.25
C ARG A 55 -7.15 -7.98 -7.79
N ILE A 56 -6.32 -7.46 -6.90
CA ILE A 56 -4.93 -7.11 -7.20
C ILE A 56 -4.04 -8.03 -6.38
N TRP A 57 -3.28 -8.88 -7.06
CA TRP A 57 -2.16 -9.58 -6.45
C TRP A 57 -0.97 -8.64 -6.37
N LYS A 58 -0.49 -8.36 -5.16
CA LYS A 58 0.74 -7.60 -4.96
C LYS A 58 1.93 -8.50 -5.32
N ILE A 59 2.59 -8.17 -6.44
CA ILE A 59 3.69 -8.94 -7.01
C ILE A 59 4.83 -9.03 -5.98
N GLY A 60 5.46 -10.21 -5.91
CA GLY A 60 6.51 -10.50 -4.91
C GLY A 60 5.98 -10.84 -3.52
N THR A 61 4.67 -10.95 -3.33
CA THR A 61 4.07 -11.32 -2.03
C THR A 61 2.97 -12.36 -2.21
N ARG A 62 2.38 -12.84 -1.11
CA ARG A 62 1.15 -13.66 -1.13
C ARG A 62 -0.13 -12.82 -0.92
N ARG A 63 -0.01 -11.49 -0.97
CA ARG A 63 -1.10 -10.57 -0.61
C ARG A 63 -2.04 -10.35 -1.78
N ILE A 64 -3.33 -10.61 -1.56
CA ILE A 64 -4.42 -10.24 -2.45
C ILE A 64 -5.18 -9.06 -1.85
N LEU A 65 -5.40 -8.04 -2.66
CA LEU A 65 -6.28 -6.92 -2.39
C LEU A 65 -7.57 -7.12 -3.16
N GLY A 66 -8.70 -6.91 -2.49
CA GLY A 66 -10.02 -6.94 -3.09
C GLY A 66 -10.47 -5.53 -3.42
N VAL A 67 -10.87 -5.27 -4.66
CA VAL A 67 -11.24 -3.92 -5.10
C VAL A 67 -12.74 -3.71 -4.92
N VAL A 68 -13.09 -2.61 -4.26
CA VAL A 68 -14.47 -2.14 -4.05
C VAL A 68 -14.65 -0.70 -4.49
N SER A 69 -15.89 -0.35 -4.75
CA SER A 69 -16.34 0.98 -5.12
C SER A 69 -15.96 2.01 -4.04
N PRO A 70 -15.55 3.22 -4.47
CA PRO A 70 -15.25 4.32 -3.56
C PRO A 70 -16.48 4.75 -2.74
N ASP A 71 -17.67 4.65 -3.32
CA ASP A 71 -18.87 5.35 -2.82
C ASP A 71 -19.68 4.50 -1.84
N ASP A 72 -19.87 3.22 -2.15
CA ASP A 72 -20.73 2.28 -1.41
C ASP A 72 -19.98 1.04 -0.89
N HIS A 73 -18.69 0.93 -1.20
CA HIS A 73 -17.86 -0.24 -0.92
C HIS A 73 -18.44 -1.55 -1.47
N ASP A 74 -19.34 -1.47 -2.45
CA ASP A 74 -19.82 -2.62 -3.21
C ASP A 74 -18.72 -3.06 -4.16
N SER A 75 -18.61 -4.36 -4.40
CA SER A 75 -17.64 -4.96 -5.30
C SER A 75 -18.20 -5.35 -6.66
N GLU A 76 -19.51 -5.19 -6.87
CA GLU A 76 -20.21 -5.60 -8.09
C GLU A 76 -20.66 -4.41 -8.95
N HIS A 77 -20.49 -3.18 -8.47
CA HIS A 77 -20.92 -1.99 -9.19
C HIS A 77 -19.87 -1.54 -10.24
N PRO A 78 -20.27 -1.06 -11.43
CA PRO A 78 -19.34 -0.51 -12.43
C PRO A 78 -18.49 0.68 -11.93
N SER A 79 -18.89 1.34 -10.83
CA SER A 79 -18.11 2.39 -10.18
C SER A 79 -16.88 1.87 -9.41
N VAL A 80 -16.74 0.55 -9.24
CA VAL A 80 -15.55 -0.11 -8.65
C VAL A 80 -14.27 0.25 -9.40
N PHE A 81 -14.38 0.64 -10.66
CA PHE A 81 -13.24 0.78 -11.54
C PHE A 81 -12.82 2.23 -11.74
N ALA A 82 -11.51 2.47 -11.56
CA ALA A 82 -10.85 3.56 -12.25
C ALA A 82 -11.07 3.37 -13.76
N LYS A 83 -11.60 4.39 -14.44
CA LYS A 83 -12.11 4.29 -15.82
C LYS A 83 -11.07 3.73 -16.79
N GLU A 84 -9.82 4.13 -16.62
CA GLU A 84 -8.68 3.67 -17.42
C GLU A 84 -8.37 2.19 -17.25
N VAL A 85 -8.66 1.61 -16.08
CA VAL A 85 -8.48 0.18 -15.81
C VAL A 85 -9.68 -0.60 -16.33
N TRP A 86 -10.90 -0.08 -16.15
CA TRP A 86 -12.12 -0.71 -16.69
C TRP A 86 -12.03 -0.94 -18.19
N ALA A 87 -11.60 0.09 -18.93
CA ALA A 87 -11.48 0.05 -20.38
C ALA A 87 -10.57 -1.09 -20.89
N LEU A 88 -9.66 -1.61 -20.07
CA LEU A 88 -8.76 -2.70 -20.44
C LEU A 88 -9.41 -4.09 -20.29
N ILE A 89 -10.39 -4.23 -19.39
CA ILE A 89 -10.98 -5.52 -19.01
C ILE A 89 -12.45 -5.66 -19.38
N ASP A 90 -13.13 -4.57 -19.75
CA ASP A 90 -14.54 -4.60 -20.16
C ASP A 90 -14.75 -5.56 -21.34
N GLY A 91 -15.77 -6.40 -21.24
CA GLY A 91 -16.04 -7.49 -22.19
C GLY A 91 -15.07 -8.69 -22.16
N HIS A 92 -14.00 -8.64 -21.36
CA HIS A 92 -12.94 -9.66 -21.33
C HIS A 92 -12.48 -10.01 -19.90
N GLN A 93 -13.35 -9.81 -18.91
CA GLN A 93 -13.00 -9.79 -17.48
C GLN A 93 -12.25 -11.06 -17.02
N PHE A 94 -12.69 -12.25 -17.46
CA PHE A 94 -12.07 -13.52 -17.08
C PHE A 94 -10.94 -13.98 -18.02
N HIS A 95 -10.68 -13.25 -19.10
CA HIS A 95 -9.69 -13.60 -20.12
C HIS A 95 -8.54 -12.58 -20.18
N ARG A 96 -8.50 -11.60 -19.28
CA ARG A 96 -7.44 -10.61 -19.20
C ARG A 96 -6.94 -10.41 -17.79
N GLU A 97 -5.63 -10.21 -17.71
CA GLU A 97 -4.97 -9.68 -16.53
C GLU A 97 -4.28 -8.37 -16.90
N VAL A 98 -4.21 -7.45 -15.94
CA VAL A 98 -3.55 -6.16 -16.12
C VAL A 98 -2.42 -6.05 -15.12
N TYR A 99 -1.20 -5.94 -15.61
CA TYR A 99 0.00 -5.67 -14.80
C TYR A 99 0.25 -4.16 -14.77
N GLY A 100 0.73 -3.66 -13.64
CA GLY A 100 1.10 -2.25 -13.53
C GLY A 100 1.17 -1.77 -12.08
N ASP A 101 1.10 -0.46 -11.93
CA ASP A 101 1.13 0.20 -10.64
C ASP A 101 -0.25 0.79 -10.33
N PHE A 102 -0.77 0.54 -9.13
CA PHE A 102 -2.14 0.87 -8.75
C PHE A 102 -2.15 1.77 -7.51
N LEU A 103 -2.72 2.97 -7.63
CA LEU A 103 -2.99 3.83 -6.47
C LEU A 103 -4.23 3.30 -5.76
N VAL A 104 -4.06 2.76 -4.56
CA VAL A 104 -5.13 2.10 -3.81
C VAL A 104 -5.30 2.71 -2.42
N CYS A 105 -6.54 2.92 -2.00
CA CYS A 105 -6.86 3.39 -0.65
C CYS A 105 -7.38 2.23 0.21
N PRO A 106 -6.80 1.98 1.40
CA PRO A 106 -7.31 0.97 2.32
C PRO A 106 -8.73 1.28 2.79
N VAL A 107 -9.67 0.36 2.58
CA VAL A 107 -11.02 0.40 3.18
C VAL A 107 -11.03 -0.39 4.49
N THR A 108 -10.30 -1.50 4.52
CA THR A 108 -10.15 -2.36 5.70
C THR A 108 -8.71 -2.37 6.20
N ARG A 109 -8.53 -2.67 7.50
CA ARG A 109 -7.18 -2.84 8.07
C ARG A 109 -6.51 -4.08 7.48
N SER A 110 -5.21 -3.97 7.25
CA SER A 110 -4.40 -5.12 6.84
C SER A 110 -4.33 -6.18 7.95
N ARG A 111 -4.59 -7.43 7.60
CA ARG A 111 -4.55 -8.60 8.50
C ARG A 111 -3.96 -9.80 7.76
N PRO A 112 -2.98 -10.52 8.33
CA PRO A 112 -2.41 -11.72 7.72
C PRO A 112 -3.48 -12.79 7.42
N GLY A 113 -3.42 -13.42 6.25
CA GLY A 113 -4.37 -14.48 5.84
C GLY A 113 -5.75 -13.99 5.36
N TRP A 114 -6.07 -12.70 5.51
CA TRP A 114 -7.33 -12.11 5.05
C TRP A 114 -7.12 -11.28 3.81
N MET A 115 -8.08 -11.28 2.88
CA MET A 115 -8.11 -10.31 1.79
C MET A 115 -8.37 -8.92 2.37
N GLN A 116 -7.61 -7.93 1.91
CA GLN A 116 -7.85 -6.53 2.30
C GLN A 116 -8.63 -5.83 1.21
N MET A 117 -9.74 -5.24 1.62
CA MET A 117 -10.57 -4.40 0.78
C MET A 117 -9.91 -3.05 0.58
N VAL A 118 -9.84 -2.62 -0.67
CA VAL A 118 -9.28 -1.35 -1.11
C VAL A 118 -10.15 -0.73 -2.18
N THR A 119 -10.09 0.59 -2.30
CA THR A 119 -10.60 1.31 -3.47
C THR A 119 -9.45 1.54 -4.44
N LEU A 120 -9.67 1.29 -5.72
CA LEU A 120 -8.71 1.60 -6.78
C LEU A 120 -8.98 3.00 -7.34
N LEU A 121 -8.06 3.93 -7.09
CA LEU A 121 -8.21 5.32 -7.55
C LEU A 121 -7.64 5.56 -8.95
N ARG A 122 -6.51 4.91 -9.26
CA ARG A 122 -5.79 5.12 -10.52
C ARG A 122 -4.87 3.96 -10.89
N GLY A 123 -4.66 3.74 -12.18
CA GLY A 123 -3.63 2.85 -12.74
C GLY A 123 -2.52 3.59 -13.50
N PHE A 124 -1.29 3.07 -13.42
CA PHE A 124 -0.12 3.55 -14.16
C PHE A 124 0.65 2.38 -14.78
N ASN A 125 1.41 2.65 -15.85
CA ASN A 125 2.29 1.66 -16.48
C ASN A 125 1.58 0.33 -16.82
N LEU A 126 0.34 0.44 -17.31
CA LEU A 126 -0.55 -0.70 -17.47
C LEU A 126 -0.17 -1.53 -18.69
N VAL A 127 -0.04 -2.84 -18.50
CA VAL A 127 0.22 -3.84 -19.53
C VAL A 127 -0.83 -4.93 -19.45
N VAL A 128 -1.54 -5.17 -20.55
CA VAL A 128 -2.56 -6.21 -20.66
C VAL A 128 -1.90 -7.53 -21.04
N ARG A 129 -2.33 -8.61 -20.39
CA ARG A 129 -2.02 -9.99 -20.77
C ARG A 129 -3.34 -10.73 -21.01
N ASP A 130 -3.56 -11.18 -22.24
CA ASP A 130 -4.66 -12.08 -22.55
C ASP A 130 -4.34 -13.50 -22.02
N LEU A 131 -5.35 -14.14 -21.44
CA LEU A 131 -5.29 -15.50 -20.97
C LEU A 131 -5.86 -16.43 -22.04
N PRO A 132 -5.23 -17.58 -22.31
CA PRO A 132 -5.80 -18.57 -23.22
C PRO A 132 -7.12 -19.10 -22.64
N ASP A 133 -8.06 -19.44 -23.53
CA ASP A 133 -9.29 -20.11 -23.13
C ASP A 133 -8.95 -21.37 -22.35
N ALA A 134 -9.67 -21.66 -21.26
CA ALA A 134 -9.43 -22.83 -20.41
C ALA A 134 -9.44 -24.18 -21.17
N LYS A 135 -10.02 -24.21 -22.38
CA LYS A 135 -10.04 -25.38 -23.28
C LYS A 135 -8.76 -25.57 -24.13
N SER A 136 -7.87 -24.58 -24.16
CA SER A 136 -6.66 -24.56 -24.99
C SER A 136 -5.37 -24.74 -24.19
N ALA A 137 -5.47 -24.90 -22.86
CA ALA A 137 -4.32 -25.28 -22.05
C ALA A 137 -3.92 -26.72 -22.37
N PRO A 138 -2.64 -26.99 -22.70
CA PRO A 138 -2.17 -28.36 -22.88
C PRO A 138 -2.33 -29.13 -21.57
N GLU A 139 -2.94 -30.31 -21.64
CA GLU A 139 -3.02 -31.27 -20.54
C GLU A 139 -1.57 -31.66 -20.16
N GLN A 140 -1.18 -31.38 -18.91
CA GLN A 140 0.14 -31.73 -18.36
C GLN A 140 0.12 -33.16 -17.82
#